data_AF-X1QFG4-F1
#
_entry.id   AF-X1QFG4-F1
#
_cell.length_a   1.000
_cell.length_b   1.000
_cell.length_c   1.000
_cell.angle_alpha   90.00
_cell.angle_beta   90.00
_cell.angle_gamma   90.00
#
_symmetry.space_group_name_H-M   'P 1'
#
loop_
_entity.id
_entity.type
_entity.pdbx_description
1 polymer ?
#
loop_
_entity_poly.entity_id
_entity_poly.type
_entity_poly.pdbx_seq_one_letter_code
_entity_poly.pdbx_strand_id
1 'polypeptide(L)'
;SSIKGILTATNILIIILGAIALYYSMRESGAIRRISSTIINLNPDRRVQISLAWFIAAFVEGIAGFGTPGALVGPLLVSIGFPARIAVPLVLILNSTPVSFGAIGIPIVAGVGSTLDIPSVNAALSTAGIDYWHWINHMVTTSVASIHGLIGIFVPLIAVAFVVKWSGGKLRDIM
;
A
#
# COMPACT_ATOMS: atom_id res chain seq x y z
N SER A 1 27.18 6.49 22.28
CA SER A 1 26.76 6.18 23.66
C SER A 1 25.37 5.59 23.63
N SER A 2 25.16 4.47 24.32
CA SER A 2 23.89 3.72 24.37
C SER A 2 22.68 4.59 24.80
N ILE A 3 22.91 5.62 25.60
CA ILE A 3 21.87 6.57 26.04
C ILE A 3 21.28 7.37 24.86
N LYS A 4 22.13 7.83 23.92
CA LYS A 4 21.66 8.53 22.71
C LYS A 4 20.86 7.60 21.79
N GLY A 5 21.25 6.32 21.72
CA GLY A 5 20.52 5.29 20.98
C GLY A 5 19.12 5.07 21.54
N ILE A 6 19.01 4.89 22.86
CA ILE A 6 17.72 4.73 23.56
C ILE A 6 16.82 5.95 23.33
N LEU A 7 17.33 7.17 23.52
CA LEU A 7 16.55 8.39 23.32
C LEU A 7 16.02 8.52 21.89
N THR A 8 16.85 8.19 20.90
CA THR A 8 16.45 8.22 19.48
C THR A 8 15.36 7.18 19.19
N ALA A 9 15.54 5.95 19.69
CA ALA A 9 14.55 4.89 19.53
C ALA A 9 13.22 5.22 20.20
N THR A 10 13.24 5.78 21.42
CA THR A 10 12.04 6.22 22.14
C THR A 10 11.28 7.30 21.36
N ASN A 11 11.98 8.28 20.79
CA ASN A 11 11.33 9.32 19.97
C ASN A 11 10.65 8.74 18.72
N ILE A 12 11.32 7.82 18.02
CA ILE A 12 10.74 7.12 16.86
C ILE A 12 9.51 6.32 17.28
N LEU A 13 9.60 5.57 18.39
CA LEU A 13 8.48 4.76 18.90
C LEU A 13 7.26 5.60 19.25
N ILE A 14 7.43 6.75 19.91
CA ILE A 14 6.31 7.63 20.26
C ILE A 14 5.57 8.11 19.00
N ILE A 15 6.31 8.49 17.96
CA ILE A 15 5.72 8.95 16.70
C ILE A 15 4.95 7.81 16.00
N ILE A 16 5.58 6.63 15.89
CA ILE A 16 4.95 5.47 15.25
C ILE A 16 3.70 5.02 16.02
N LEU A 17 3.78 4.94 17.35
CA LEU A 17 2.64 4.56 18.19
C LEU A 17 1.49 5.57 18.10
N GLY A 18 1.80 6.87 18.10
CA GLY A 18 0.80 7.92 17.90
C GLY A 18 0.10 7.82 16.53
N ALA A 19 0.87 7.59 15.47
CA ALA A 19 0.34 7.43 14.11
C ALA A 19 -0.55 6.18 13.99
N ILE A 20 -0.11 5.05 14.53
CA ILE A 20 -0.88 3.79 14.55
C ILE A 20 -2.16 3.95 15.37
N ALA A 21 -2.08 4.57 16.56
CA ALA A 21 -3.24 4.82 17.41
C ALA A 21 -4.28 5.71 16.70
N LEU A 22 -3.84 6.80 16.05
CA LEU A 22 -4.72 7.65 15.25
C LEU A 22 -5.37 6.87 14.10
N TYR A 23 -4.58 6.09 13.36
CA TYR A 23 -5.06 5.27 12.26
C TYR A 23 -6.17 4.31 12.71
N TYR A 24 -5.94 3.52 13.76
CA TYR A 24 -6.94 2.59 14.27
C TYR A 24 -8.17 3.32 14.83
N SER A 25 -8.00 4.44 15.52
CA SER A 25 -9.12 5.24 16.02
C SER A 25 -10.00 5.78 14.87
N MET A 26 -9.39 6.26 13.78
CA MET A 26 -10.11 6.69 12.58
C MET A 26 -10.78 5.51 11.82
N ARG A 27 -10.19 4.33 11.88
CA ARG A 27 -10.75 3.10 11.29
C ARG A 27 -11.98 2.64 12.07
N GLU A 28 -11.88 2.50 13.38
CA GLU A 28 -12.95 1.99 14.24
C GLU A 28 -14.11 2.99 14.37
N SER A 29 -13.84 4.30 14.34
CA SER A 29 -14.90 5.33 14.23
C SER A 29 -15.60 5.37 12.88
N GLY A 30 -15.09 4.65 11.87
CA GLY A 30 -15.63 4.66 10.50
C GLY A 30 -15.30 5.92 9.69
N ALA A 31 -14.48 6.84 10.23
CA ALA A 31 -14.08 8.07 9.53
C ALA A 31 -13.39 7.76 8.20
N ILE A 32 -12.44 6.82 8.19
CA ILE A 32 -11.74 6.40 6.96
C ILE A 32 -12.73 5.83 5.94
N ARG A 33 -13.70 5.02 6.39
CA ARG A 33 -14.73 4.44 5.52
C ARG A 33 -15.59 5.53 4.89
N ARG A 34 -16.01 6.54 5.66
CA ARG A 34 -16.86 7.63 5.18
C ARG A 34 -16.14 8.55 4.20
N ILE A 35 -14.87 8.87 4.45
CA ILE A 35 -14.04 9.65 3.51
C ILE A 35 -13.88 8.85 2.22
N SER A 36 -13.52 7.58 2.32
CA SER A 36 -13.27 6.72 1.16
C SER A 36 -14.52 6.50 0.32
N SER A 37 -15.69 6.30 0.94
CA SER A 37 -16.96 6.19 0.21
C SER A 37 -17.37 7.48 -0.46
N THR A 38 -17.10 8.62 0.16
CA THR A 38 -17.37 9.93 -0.45
C THR A 38 -16.50 10.14 -1.69
N ILE A 39 -15.19 9.85 -1.61
CA ILE A 39 -14.26 10.00 -2.74
C ILE A 39 -14.65 9.08 -3.89
N ILE A 40 -14.90 7.79 -3.61
CA ILE A 40 -15.23 6.85 -4.69
C ILE A 40 -16.57 7.20 -5.35
N ASN A 41 -17.54 7.73 -4.61
CA ASN A 41 -18.83 8.14 -5.16
C ASN A 41 -18.81 9.52 -5.86
N LEU A 42 -17.66 10.19 -5.98
CA LEU A 42 -17.55 11.45 -6.72
C LEU A 42 -17.91 11.31 -8.21
N ASN A 43 -17.73 10.12 -8.79
CA ASN A 43 -18.03 9.87 -10.19
C ASN A 43 -18.90 8.61 -10.34
N PRO A 44 -19.99 8.66 -11.14
CA PRO A 44 -20.83 7.50 -11.38
C PRO A 44 -20.18 6.44 -12.29
N ASP A 45 -19.12 6.77 -13.04
CA ASP A 45 -18.44 5.80 -13.91
C ASP A 45 -17.62 4.79 -13.07
N ARG A 46 -18.02 3.52 -13.16
CA ARG A 46 -17.36 2.39 -12.48
C ARG A 46 -15.86 2.29 -12.77
N ARG A 47 -15.38 2.71 -13.95
CA ARG A 47 -13.96 2.70 -14.31
C ARG A 47 -13.17 3.72 -13.50
N VAL A 48 -13.77 4.90 -13.33
CA VAL A 48 -13.22 5.96 -12.48
C VAL A 48 -13.26 5.50 -11.02
N GLN A 49 -14.36 4.89 -10.57
CA GLN A 49 -14.47 4.33 -9.22
C GLN A 49 -13.39 3.28 -8.92
N ILE A 50 -13.10 2.37 -9.86
CA ILE A 50 -12.02 1.38 -9.73
C ILE A 50 -10.66 2.06 -9.62
N SER A 51 -10.42 3.11 -10.42
CA SER A 51 -9.18 3.88 -10.36
C SER A 51 -9.04 4.63 -9.04
N LEU A 52 -10.12 5.21 -8.52
CA LEU A 52 -10.15 5.84 -7.20
C LEU A 52 -9.95 4.81 -6.08
N ALA A 53 -10.57 3.63 -6.19
CA ALA A 53 -10.37 2.53 -5.25
C ALA A 53 -8.90 2.06 -5.23
N TRP A 54 -8.21 2.08 -6.38
CA TRP A 54 -6.78 1.80 -6.45
C TRP A 54 -5.96 2.83 -5.66
N PHE A 55 -6.22 4.12 -5.86
CA PHE A 55 -5.56 5.19 -5.10
C PHE A 55 -5.82 5.06 -3.59
N ILE A 56 -7.06 4.79 -3.18
CA ILE A 56 -7.39 4.58 -1.77
C ILE A 56 -6.68 3.33 -1.22
N ALA A 57 -6.65 2.23 -1.97
CA ALA A 57 -5.92 1.02 -1.57
C ALA A 57 -4.42 1.31 -1.38
N ALA A 58 -3.79 1.97 -2.35
CA ALA A 58 -2.38 2.35 -2.27
C ALA A 58 -2.07 3.31 -1.12
N PHE A 59 -2.93 4.31 -0.89
CA PHE A 59 -2.78 5.23 0.23
C PHE A 59 -2.91 4.52 1.58
N VAL A 60 -3.93 3.68 1.72
CA VAL A 60 -4.18 2.91 2.95
C VAL A 60 -3.05 1.92 3.22
N GLU A 61 -2.57 1.20 2.20
CA GLU A 61 -1.39 0.35 2.33
C GLU A 61 -0.16 1.18 2.73
N GLY A 62 0.07 2.32 2.10
CA GLY A 62 1.21 3.19 2.40
C GLY A 62 1.26 3.64 3.86
N ILE A 63 0.12 4.03 4.45
CA ILE A 63 0.08 4.48 5.85
C ILE A 63 0.05 3.34 6.86
N ALA A 64 -0.66 2.24 6.56
CA ALA A 64 -0.94 1.18 7.54
C ALA A 64 -0.11 -0.09 7.30
N GLY A 65 0.13 -0.43 6.04
CA GLY A 65 0.84 -1.64 5.61
C GLY A 65 0.05 -2.94 5.82
N PHE A 66 0.74 -4.06 5.62
CA PHE A 66 0.31 -5.40 6.05
C PHE A 66 -1.03 -5.88 5.49
N GLY A 67 -1.40 -5.47 4.26
CA GLY A 67 -2.62 -5.95 3.61
C GLY A 67 -3.90 -5.29 4.12
N THR A 68 -3.77 -4.17 4.84
CA THR A 68 -4.87 -3.36 5.36
C THR A 68 -5.99 -3.03 4.33
N PRO A 69 -5.70 -2.77 3.04
CA PRO A 69 -6.74 -2.52 2.05
C PRO A 69 -7.78 -3.63 1.92
N GLY A 70 -7.40 -4.89 2.13
CA GLY A 70 -8.36 -6.01 2.11
C GLY A 70 -9.48 -5.83 3.14
N ALA A 71 -9.14 -5.33 4.34
CA ALA A 71 -10.07 -5.12 5.44
C ALA A 71 -10.93 -3.84 5.28
N LEU A 72 -10.51 -2.89 4.44
CA LEU A 72 -11.16 -1.59 4.30
C LEU A 72 -11.78 -1.38 2.92
N VAL A 73 -10.99 -1.48 1.85
CA VAL A 73 -11.39 -1.20 0.48
C VAL A 73 -12.30 -2.29 -0.07
N GLY A 74 -12.09 -3.56 0.31
CA GLY A 74 -12.99 -4.66 -0.06
C GLY A 74 -14.44 -4.41 0.38
N PRO A 75 -14.72 -4.23 1.69
CA PRO A 75 -16.05 -3.89 2.19
C PRO A 75 -16.61 -2.58 1.62
N LEU A 76 -15.74 -1.61 1.36
CA LEU A 76 -16.13 -0.35 0.74
C LEU A 76 -16.68 -0.55 -0.68
N LEU A 77 -15.99 -1.33 -1.52
CA LEU A 77 -16.45 -1.68 -2.86
C LEU A 77 -17.82 -2.39 -2.82
N VAL A 78 -18.01 -3.30 -1.86
CA VAL A 78 -19.32 -3.96 -1.65
C VAL A 78 -20.40 -2.94 -1.27
N SER A 79 -20.07 -1.98 -0.40
CA SER A 79 -21.04 -0.97 0.06
C SER A 79 -21.53 -0.02 -1.04
N ILE A 80 -20.80 0.11 -2.14
CA ILE A 80 -21.16 0.93 -3.32
C ILE A 80 -21.70 0.08 -4.49
N GLY A 81 -22.02 -1.19 -4.23
CA GLY A 81 -22.73 -2.06 -5.16
C GLY A 81 -21.87 -3.05 -5.96
N PHE A 82 -20.58 -3.20 -5.68
CA PHE A 82 -19.81 -4.30 -6.30
C PHE A 82 -20.18 -5.63 -5.62
N PRO A 83 -20.49 -6.70 -6.38
CA PRO A 83 -20.69 -8.02 -5.83
C PRO A 83 -19.45 -8.49 -5.05
N ALA A 84 -19.64 -9.11 -3.88
CA ALA A 84 -18.53 -9.58 -3.04
C ALA A 84 -17.55 -10.48 -3.80
N ARG A 85 -18.05 -11.35 -4.69
CA ARG A 85 -17.24 -12.22 -5.56
C ARG A 85 -16.31 -11.48 -6.52
N ILE A 86 -16.59 -10.22 -6.82
CA ILE A 86 -15.75 -9.34 -7.64
C ILE A 86 -14.89 -8.45 -6.74
N ALA A 87 -15.48 -7.87 -5.69
CA ALA A 87 -14.80 -6.92 -4.81
C ALA A 87 -13.57 -7.52 -4.10
N VAL A 88 -13.65 -8.77 -3.64
CA VAL A 88 -12.55 -9.46 -2.93
C VAL A 88 -11.31 -9.68 -3.82
N PRO A 89 -11.40 -10.33 -4.99
CA PRO A 89 -10.24 -10.44 -5.89
C PRO A 89 -9.83 -9.08 -6.46
N LEU A 90 -10.77 -8.16 -6.67
CA LEU A 90 -10.46 -6.80 -7.14
C LEU A 90 -9.52 -6.07 -6.16
N VAL A 91 -9.81 -6.06 -4.86
CA VAL A 91 -8.95 -5.38 -3.89
C VAL A 91 -7.54 -5.98 -3.85
N LEU A 92 -7.38 -7.28 -4.08
CA LEU A 92 -6.07 -7.92 -4.19
C LEU A 92 -5.30 -7.46 -5.43
N ILE A 93 -5.97 -7.32 -6.57
CA ILE A 93 -5.38 -6.74 -7.79
C ILE A 93 -4.93 -5.30 -7.53
N LEU A 94 -5.80 -4.50 -6.89
CA LEU A 94 -5.51 -3.11 -6.58
C LEU A 94 -4.32 -2.97 -5.60
N ASN A 95 -4.18 -3.89 -4.66
CA ASN A 95 -3.09 -3.86 -3.68
C ASN A 95 -1.77 -4.51 -4.16
N SER A 96 -1.66 -4.92 -5.42
CA SER A 96 -0.50 -5.68 -5.91
C SER A 96 0.82 -4.88 -6.00
N THR A 97 0.74 -3.56 -6.19
CA THR A 97 1.91 -2.68 -6.37
C THR A 97 2.34 -1.85 -5.16
N PRO A 98 1.44 -1.37 -4.26
CA PRO A 98 1.86 -0.51 -3.16
C PRO A 98 2.49 -1.26 -1.96
N VAL A 99 2.38 -2.60 -1.89
CA VAL A 99 2.79 -3.40 -0.71
C VAL A 99 4.23 -3.18 -0.25
N SER A 100 5.16 -2.98 -1.18
CA SER A 100 6.57 -2.74 -0.87
C SER A 100 6.80 -1.44 -0.09
N PHE A 101 5.86 -0.50 -0.19
CA PHE A 101 5.89 0.80 0.48
C PHE A 101 5.00 0.85 1.73
N GLY A 102 4.43 -0.29 2.12
CA GLY A 102 3.51 -0.37 3.23
C GLY A 102 4.11 0.13 4.54
N ALA A 103 3.28 0.72 5.40
CA ALA A 103 3.69 1.30 6.67
C ALA A 103 4.93 2.21 6.53
N ILE A 104 4.94 3.07 5.52
CA ILE A 104 6.01 4.04 5.23
C ILE A 104 7.35 3.31 4.93
N GLY A 105 7.29 2.26 4.11
CA GLY A 105 8.48 1.57 3.60
C GLY A 105 9.12 0.56 4.55
N ILE A 106 8.44 0.17 5.64
CA ILE A 106 8.90 -0.89 6.56
C ILE A 106 9.29 -2.19 5.84
N PRO A 107 8.55 -2.69 4.83
CA PRO A 107 8.94 -3.89 4.09
C PRO A 107 10.32 -3.77 3.40
N ILE A 108 10.70 -2.59 2.94
CA ILE A 108 12.02 -2.36 2.36
C ILE A 108 13.08 -2.27 3.46
N VAL A 109 12.87 -1.41 4.46
CA VAL A 109 13.91 -1.13 5.46
C VAL A 109 14.07 -2.28 6.45
N ALA A 110 12.97 -2.70 7.09
CA ALA A 110 12.99 -3.74 8.10
C ALA A 110 12.85 -5.15 7.50
N GLY A 111 12.24 -5.30 6.33
CA GLY A 111 12.16 -6.59 5.65
C GLY A 111 13.45 -6.90 4.89
N VAL A 112 13.65 -6.23 3.75
CA VAL A 112 14.82 -6.44 2.89
C VAL A 112 16.11 -5.99 3.58
N GLY A 113 16.12 -4.78 4.14
CA GLY A 113 17.29 -4.18 4.76
C GLY A 113 17.80 -4.92 6.01
N SER A 114 16.93 -5.52 6.83
CA SER A 114 17.44 -6.34 7.94
C SER A 114 17.98 -7.70 7.46
N THR A 115 17.39 -8.26 6.40
CA THR A 115 17.78 -9.57 5.85
C THR A 115 19.13 -9.50 5.12
N LEU A 116 19.42 -8.37 4.47
CA LEU A 116 20.63 -8.18 3.67
C LEU A 116 21.77 -7.48 4.42
N ASP A 117 21.59 -7.14 5.69
CA ASP A 117 22.65 -6.61 6.55
C ASP A 117 23.56 -7.76 7.02
N ILE A 118 24.30 -8.34 6.07
CA ILE A 118 25.20 -9.47 6.28
C ILE A 118 26.63 -9.15 5.83
N PRO A 119 27.66 -9.80 6.39
CA PRO A 119 29.05 -9.45 6.13
C PRO A 119 29.44 -9.45 4.65
N SER A 120 28.92 -10.39 3.85
CA SER A 120 29.22 -10.49 2.42
C SER A 120 28.68 -9.30 1.61
N VAL A 121 27.46 -8.84 1.90
CA VAL A 121 26.84 -7.67 1.26
C VAL A 121 27.57 -6.41 1.68
N ASN A 122 27.82 -6.25 2.98
CA ASN A 122 28.54 -5.09 3.52
C ASN A 122 29.96 -4.96 2.95
N ALA A 123 30.69 -6.08 2.79
CA ALA A 123 32.01 -6.08 2.18
C ALA A 123 31.97 -5.68 0.68
N ALA A 124 30.99 -6.18 -0.06
CA ALA A 124 30.81 -5.83 -1.47
C ALA A 124 30.48 -4.34 -1.66
N LEU A 125 29.56 -3.80 -0.85
CA LEU A 125 29.18 -2.38 -0.88
C LEU A 125 30.36 -1.49 -0.47
N SER A 126 31.10 -1.87 0.57
CA SER A 126 32.32 -1.15 1.00
C SER A 126 33.39 -1.11 -0.10
N THR A 127 33.61 -2.23 -0.80
CA THR A 127 34.55 -2.30 -1.94
C THR A 127 34.12 -1.38 -3.08
N ALA A 128 32.81 -1.24 -3.29
CA ALA A 128 32.24 -0.32 -4.28
C ALA A 128 32.16 1.14 -3.80
N GLY A 129 32.52 1.44 -2.55
CA GLY A 129 32.43 2.77 -1.95
C GLY A 129 30.99 3.22 -1.68
N ILE A 130 30.05 2.30 -1.50
CA ILE A 130 28.62 2.57 -1.30
C ILE A 130 28.26 2.36 0.17
N ASP A 131 27.63 3.36 0.79
CA ASP A 131 27.06 3.23 2.13
C ASP A 131 25.81 2.33 2.15
N TYR A 132 25.69 1.47 3.16
CA TYR A 132 24.59 0.50 3.26
C TYR A 132 23.22 1.17 3.31
N TRP A 133 23.10 2.22 4.14
CA TRP A 133 21.84 2.93 4.31
C TRP A 133 21.48 3.75 3.08
N HIS A 134 22.48 4.30 2.39
CA HIS A 134 22.28 4.90 1.08
C HIS A 134 21.78 3.88 0.05
N TRP A 135 22.40 2.70 0.00
CA TRP A 135 22.03 1.64 -0.92
C TRP A 135 20.58 1.17 -0.72
N ILE A 136 20.17 0.86 0.52
CA ILE A 136 18.81 0.38 0.79
C ILE A 136 17.74 1.47 0.58
N ASN A 137 17.96 2.68 1.09
CA ASN A 137 16.97 3.76 1.07
C ASN A 137 16.85 4.44 -0.29
N HIS A 138 17.90 4.44 -1.11
CA HIS A 138 17.87 5.10 -2.41
C HIS A 138 17.93 4.10 -3.55
N MET A 139 18.95 3.25 -3.64
CA MET A 139 19.16 2.41 -4.82
C MET A 139 18.12 1.28 -4.90
N VAL A 140 17.95 0.51 -3.82
CA VAL A 140 16.97 -0.57 -3.75
C VAL A 140 15.56 0.02 -3.83
N THR A 141 15.26 1.03 -3.01
CA THR A 141 13.95 1.68 -2.98
C THR A 141 13.56 2.25 -4.35
N THR A 142 14.47 2.94 -5.06
CA THR A 142 14.19 3.49 -6.39
C THR A 142 14.00 2.40 -7.44
N SER A 143 14.76 1.30 -7.35
CA SER A 143 14.60 0.16 -8.26
C SER A 143 13.22 -0.50 -8.06
N VAL A 144 12.84 -0.74 -6.80
CA VAL A 144 11.52 -1.30 -6.42
C VAL A 144 10.39 -0.34 -6.85
N ALA A 145 10.54 0.97 -6.61
CA ALA A 145 9.59 1.99 -7.04
C ALA A 145 9.44 2.07 -8.56
N SER A 146 10.53 1.94 -9.32
CA SER A 146 10.49 1.97 -10.77
C SER A 146 9.73 0.76 -11.33
N ILE A 147 9.98 -0.44 -10.79
CA ILE A 147 9.31 -1.67 -11.22
C ILE A 147 7.81 -1.60 -10.87
N HIS A 148 7.46 -1.30 -9.62
CA HIS A 148 6.06 -1.20 -9.21
C HIS A 148 5.34 -0.02 -9.85
N GLY A 149 6.03 1.10 -10.11
CA GLY A 149 5.47 2.25 -10.82
C GLY A 149 5.13 1.91 -12.27
N LEU A 150 6.04 1.23 -12.98
CA LEU A 150 5.81 0.77 -14.35
C LEU A 150 4.62 -0.20 -14.43
N ILE A 151 4.57 -1.20 -13.54
CA ILE A 151 3.46 -2.16 -13.47
C ILE A 151 2.17 -1.44 -13.02
N GLY A 152 2.28 -0.49 -12.10
CA GLY A 152 1.19 0.29 -11.51
C GLY A 152 0.36 1.05 -12.53
N ILE A 153 0.99 1.54 -13.60
CA ILE A 153 0.29 2.20 -14.73
C ILE A 153 -0.80 1.29 -15.32
N PHE A 154 -0.56 -0.02 -15.33
CA PHE A 154 -1.49 -1.00 -15.91
C PHE A 154 -2.50 -1.54 -14.90
N VAL A 155 -2.33 -1.32 -13.59
CA VAL A 155 -3.22 -1.89 -12.56
C VAL A 155 -4.68 -1.45 -12.74
N PRO A 156 -5.02 -0.16 -12.94
CA PRO A 156 -6.39 0.25 -13.19
C PRO A 156 -7.00 -0.41 -14.44
N LEU A 157 -6.21 -0.55 -15.51
CA LEU A 157 -6.66 -1.20 -16.75
C LEU A 157 -6.94 -2.69 -16.52
N ILE A 158 -6.04 -3.41 -15.87
CA ILE A 158 -6.18 -4.82 -15.52
C ILE A 158 -7.40 -5.02 -14.62
N ALA A 159 -7.59 -4.14 -13.63
CA ALA A 159 -8.71 -4.15 -12.72
C ALA A 159 -10.05 -3.95 -13.45
N VAL A 160 -10.13 -2.98 -14.38
CA VAL A 160 -11.32 -2.77 -15.21
C VAL A 160 -11.59 -4.00 -16.10
N ALA A 161 -10.56 -4.55 -16.76
CA ALA A 161 -10.70 -5.74 -17.61
C ALA A 161 -11.18 -6.96 -16.81
N PHE A 162 -10.65 -7.15 -15.60
CA PHE A 162 -11.10 -8.19 -14.66
C PHE A 162 -12.58 -8.02 -14.34
N VAL A 163 -13.00 -6.81 -13.96
CA VAL A 163 -14.39 -6.52 -13.60
C VAL A 163 -15.33 -6.75 -14.78
N VAL A 164 -14.99 -6.29 -15.98
CA VAL A 164 -15.81 -6.50 -17.20
C VAL A 164 -15.97 -7.98 -17.52
N LYS A 165 -14.89 -8.75 -17.44
CA LYS A 165 -14.90 -10.19 -17.72
C LYS A 165 -15.79 -10.93 -16.71
N TRP A 166 -15.65 -10.60 -15.42
CA TRP A 166 -16.34 -11.32 -14.35
C TRP A 166 -17.75 -10.79 -14.03
N SER A 167 -18.15 -9.66 -14.62
CA SER A 167 -19.53 -9.16 -14.56
C SER A 167 -20.43 -9.67 -15.68
N GLY A 168 -19.93 -10.46 -16.64
CA GLY A 168 -20.70 -10.92 -17.80
C GLY A 168 -20.75 -9.93 -18.96
N GLY A 169 -19.80 -8.98 -19.04
CA GLY A 169 -19.56 -8.18 -20.24
C GLY A 169 -20.04 -6.73 -20.21
N LYS A 170 -20.75 -6.29 -19.15
CA LYS A 170 -21.14 -4.88 -18.98
C LYS A 170 -20.88 -4.41 -17.54
N LEU A 171 -20.16 -3.29 -17.40
CA LEU A 171 -19.91 -2.60 -16.13
C LEU A 171 -21.19 -1.98 -15.52
N ARG A 172 -22.18 -1.69 -16.37
CA ARG A 172 -23.48 -1.10 -15.96
C ARG A 172 -24.37 -2.13 -15.24
N ASP A 173 -24.09 -3.41 -15.42
CA ASP A 173 -24.90 -4.52 -14.90
C ASP A 173 -24.37 -5.01 -13.53
N ILE A 174 -23.40 -4.29 -12.95
CA ILE A 174 -22.86 -4.52 -11.60
C ILE A 174 -23.76 -3.81 -10.57
N MET A 175 -25.05 -4.12 -10.61
CA MET A 175 -26.05 -3.72 -9.61
C MET A 175 -26.66 -4.98 -8.99
#